data_AF-A0A2S7QQ16-F1
#
_entry.id   AF-A0A2S7QQ16-F1
#
_cell.length_a   1.000
_cell.length_b   1.000
_cell.length_c   1.000
_cell.angle_alpha   90.00
_cell.angle_beta   90.00
_cell.angle_gamma   90.00
#
_symmetry.space_group_name_H-M   'P 1'
#
loop_
_entity.id
_entity.type
_entity.pdbx_description
1 polymer ?
#
loop_
_entity_poly.entity_id
_entity_poly.type
_entity_poly.pdbx_seq_one_letter_code
_entity_poly.pdbx_strand_id
1 'polypeptide(L)'
;MLLPKVILISFLLPSILAFSIPAAKRTTASNASSNNNSTSGCVNSASSRNCWDEKYSIDTDSEIKWPNTGVIVPVRFMLSVSSPQ
;
A
#
# COMPACT_ATOMS: atom_id res chain seq x y z
N MET A 1 -20.02 -54.26 11.31
CA MET A 1 -19.63 -53.23 12.30
C MET A 1 -18.14 -53.35 12.57
N LEU A 2 -17.31 -52.42 12.11
CA LEU A 2 -16.29 -51.71 12.91
C LEU A 2 -15.51 -50.75 11.98
N LEU A 3 -15.39 -49.51 12.42
CA LEU A 3 -14.90 -48.33 11.70
C LEU A 3 -13.37 -48.32 11.42
N PRO A 4 -12.90 -47.48 10.48
CA PRO A 4 -11.49 -47.33 10.13
C PRO A 4 -10.74 -46.60 11.24
N LYS A 5 -9.64 -47.20 11.70
CA LYS A 5 -8.77 -46.62 12.73
C LYS A 5 -7.50 -46.06 12.09
N VAL A 6 -7.68 -45.08 11.20
CA VAL A 6 -6.56 -44.30 10.62
C VAL A 6 -6.96 -42.83 10.64
N ILE A 7 -7.14 -42.28 11.84
CA ILE A 7 -7.15 -40.83 12.05
C ILE A 7 -6.43 -40.57 13.36
N LEU A 8 -5.58 -39.53 13.33
CA LEU A 8 -4.65 -39.01 14.33
C LEU A 8 -3.19 -39.33 14.03
N ILE A 9 -2.37 -38.28 14.14
CA ILE A 9 -0.92 -38.20 13.91
C ILE A 9 -0.53 -37.82 12.48
N SER A 10 -1.09 -36.73 11.95
CA SER A 10 -0.43 -35.95 10.89
C SER A 10 -0.62 -34.42 10.99
N PHE A 11 -1.15 -33.91 12.11
CA PHE A 11 -1.34 -32.48 12.36
C PHE A 11 -0.27 -31.90 13.31
N LEU A 12 1.00 -32.12 12.99
CA LEU A 12 2.13 -31.44 13.65
C LEU A 12 3.08 -30.87 12.61
N LEU A 13 2.59 -29.92 11.81
CA LEU A 13 3.46 -28.90 11.22
C LEU A 13 2.98 -27.53 11.69
N PRO A 14 3.53 -26.96 12.78
CA PRO A 14 3.52 -25.52 12.93
C PRO A 14 4.62 -24.97 12.01
N SER A 15 4.35 -24.87 10.71
CA SER A 15 5.16 -24.03 9.82
C SER A 15 4.86 -22.57 10.11
N ILE A 16 5.31 -22.08 11.25
CA ILE A 16 5.47 -20.64 11.52
C ILE A 16 6.73 -20.17 10.78
N LEU A 17 6.62 -20.07 9.45
CA LEU A 17 7.53 -19.24 8.67
C LEU A 17 7.12 -17.78 8.94
N ALA A 18 7.66 -17.22 10.02
CA ALA A 18 7.68 -15.77 10.18
C ALA A 18 8.59 -15.20 9.09
N PHE A 19 8.03 -14.86 7.95
CA PHE A 19 8.71 -14.04 6.95
C PHE A 19 8.86 -12.63 7.52
N SER A 20 9.93 -12.40 8.28
CA SER A 20 10.39 -11.05 8.59
C SER A 20 10.92 -10.45 7.28
N ILE A 21 10.09 -9.71 6.55
CA ILE A 21 10.54 -8.89 5.44
C ILE A 21 11.41 -7.79 6.06
N PRO A 22 12.73 -7.74 5.80
CA PRO A 22 13.50 -6.58 6.19
C PRO A 22 12.92 -5.40 5.42
N ALA A 23 12.49 -4.35 6.13
CA ALA A 23 12.23 -3.08 5.48
C ALA A 23 13.57 -2.58 4.94
N ALA A 24 13.88 -2.91 3.68
CA ALA A 24 15.02 -2.36 3.00
C ALA A 24 14.83 -0.85 2.99
N LYS A 25 15.64 -0.13 3.77
CA LYS A 25 15.79 1.31 3.65
C LYS A 25 16.09 1.56 2.18
N ARG A 26 15.18 2.25 1.50
CA ARG A 26 15.35 2.68 0.11
C ARG A 26 16.56 3.61 0.13
N THR A 27 17.75 3.08 -0.17
CA THR A 27 18.91 3.91 -0.52
C THR A 27 18.43 4.77 -1.66
N THR A 28 18.40 6.08 -1.43
CA THR A 28 18.11 7.08 -2.45
C THR A 28 18.98 6.75 -3.66
N ALA A 29 18.33 6.22 -4.71
CA ALA A 29 18.94 6.13 -6.01
C ALA A 29 19.06 7.56 -6.54
N SER A 30 20.02 8.31 -6.01
CA SER A 30 20.58 9.46 -6.69
C SER A 30 21.08 8.92 -8.03
N ASN A 31 20.35 9.22 -9.10
CA ASN A 31 20.57 8.81 -10.50
C ASN A 31 19.65 7.71 -11.06
N ALA A 32 18.37 7.69 -10.69
CA ALA A 32 17.33 7.30 -11.65
C ALA A 32 16.74 8.57 -12.30
N SER A 33 17.60 9.38 -12.96
CA SER A 33 17.09 10.29 -13.98
C SER A 33 16.72 9.43 -15.19
N SER A 34 15.56 8.78 -15.11
CA SER A 34 14.85 8.43 -16.32
C SER A 34 14.35 9.75 -16.87
N ASN A 35 15.13 10.30 -17.81
CA ASN A 35 14.68 11.33 -18.75
C ASN A 35 13.53 10.76 -19.60
N ASN A 36 12.40 10.43 -18.98
CA ASN A 36 11.14 10.28 -19.65
C ASN A 36 10.44 11.62 -19.48
N ASN A 37 10.84 12.53 -20.37
CA ASN A 37 10.00 13.52 -21.01
C ASN A 37 8.81 13.97 -20.14
N SER A 38 8.94 15.16 -19.56
CA SER A 38 7.86 16.07 -19.19
C SER A 38 6.50 15.47 -19.50
N THR A 39 5.84 14.92 -18.48
CA THR A 39 4.54 14.31 -18.68
C THR A 39 3.53 15.42 -18.98
N SER A 40 3.53 15.90 -20.23
CA SER A 40 2.53 16.82 -20.73
C SER A 40 1.19 16.10 -20.65
N GLY A 41 0.32 16.54 -19.74
CA GLY A 41 -1.06 16.08 -19.67
C GLY A 41 -1.31 14.63 -19.30
N CYS A 42 -0.53 13.97 -18.41
CA CYS A 42 -1.03 12.68 -17.92
C CYS A 42 -2.15 12.83 -16.90
N VAL A 43 -3.02 11.82 -16.90
CA VAL A 43 -4.05 11.59 -15.90
C VAL A 43 -3.72 10.27 -15.21
N ASN A 44 -3.82 10.23 -13.88
CA ASN A 44 -3.67 8.98 -13.13
C ASN A 44 -4.77 7.99 -13.54
N SER A 45 -4.36 6.88 -14.15
CA SER A 45 -5.24 5.79 -14.59
C SER A 45 -4.62 4.44 -14.24
N ALA A 46 -5.38 3.34 -14.45
CA ALA A 46 -4.87 1.99 -14.19
C ALA A 46 -3.57 1.68 -14.96
N SER A 47 -3.42 2.20 -16.19
CA SER A 47 -2.23 2.02 -17.02
C SER A 47 -1.14 3.08 -16.79
N SER A 48 -1.38 4.10 -15.95
CA SER A 48 -0.47 5.24 -15.72
C SER A 48 -0.34 5.58 -14.23
N ARG A 49 -0.27 4.57 -13.36
CA ARG A 49 -0.19 4.74 -11.90
C ARG A 49 1.11 5.38 -11.40
N ASN A 50 2.13 5.46 -12.26
CA ASN A 50 3.38 6.16 -11.97
C ASN A 50 3.21 7.69 -12.00
N CYS A 51 2.15 8.20 -12.61
CA CYS A 51 1.91 9.63 -12.70
C CYS A 51 0.70 10.04 -11.85
N TRP A 52 0.71 11.26 -11.32
CA TRP A 52 -0.43 11.83 -10.61
C TRP A 52 -1.12 12.88 -11.49
N ASP A 53 -0.34 13.87 -11.92
CA ASP A 53 -0.71 14.91 -12.90
C ASP A 53 0.54 15.36 -13.68
N GLU A 54 0.46 16.51 -14.36
CA GLU A 54 1.58 17.06 -15.16
C GLU A 54 2.82 17.46 -14.34
N LYS A 55 2.68 17.64 -13.02
CA LYS A 55 3.70 18.22 -12.12
C LYS A 55 4.13 17.29 -11.00
N TYR A 56 3.39 16.20 -10.80
CA TYR A 56 3.56 15.24 -9.71
C TYR A 56 3.51 13.81 -10.24
N SER A 57 4.43 12.99 -9.74
CA SER A 57 4.57 11.58 -10.07
C SER A 57 4.99 10.77 -8.84
N ILE A 58 5.12 9.46 -9.00
CA ILE A 58 5.65 8.57 -7.96
C ILE A 58 7.09 8.91 -7.53
N ASP A 59 7.82 9.61 -8.39
CA ASP A 59 9.21 10.03 -8.14
C ASP A 59 9.27 11.41 -7.45
N THR A 60 8.14 12.08 -7.25
CA THR A 60 8.10 13.34 -6.52
C THR A 60 8.35 13.10 -5.03
N ASP A 61 9.35 13.79 -4.47
CA ASP A 61 9.60 13.77 -3.05
C ASP A 61 8.47 14.48 -2.29
N SER A 62 7.58 13.68 -1.70
CA SER A 62 6.44 14.15 -0.92
C SER A 62 6.83 14.72 0.44
N GLU A 63 8.09 14.67 0.87
CA GLU A 63 8.51 15.36 2.10
C GLU A 63 8.86 16.82 1.81
N ILE A 64 9.24 17.13 0.57
CA ILE A 64 9.68 18.46 0.14
C ILE A 64 8.58 19.20 -0.64
N LYS A 65 7.78 18.48 -1.43
CA LYS A 65 6.82 19.08 -2.38
C LYS A 65 5.46 18.40 -2.32
N TRP A 66 4.42 19.21 -2.07
CA TRP A 66 3.02 18.79 -2.14
C TRP A 66 2.23 19.62 -3.15
N PRO A 67 1.22 19.03 -3.81
CA PRO A 67 0.26 19.78 -4.62
C PRO A 67 -0.52 20.76 -3.74
N ASN A 68 -0.52 22.03 -4.13
CA ASN A 68 -1.47 23.00 -3.61
C ASN A 68 -2.78 22.89 -4.41
N THR A 69 -3.76 22.19 -3.85
CA THR A 69 -5.05 21.94 -4.51
C THR A 69 -6.07 23.06 -4.29
N GLY A 70 -5.89 23.87 -3.24
CA GLY A 70 -6.90 24.85 -2.82
C GLY A 70 -8.23 24.24 -2.34
N VAL A 71 -8.32 22.92 -2.20
CA VAL A 71 -9.56 22.20 -1.85
C VAL A 71 -9.56 21.83 -0.37
N ILE A 72 -10.66 22.14 0.32
CA ILE A 72 -10.94 21.69 1.69
C ILE A 72 -12.06 20.66 1.63
N VAL A 73 -11.85 19.49 2.25
CA VAL A 73 -12.86 18.41 2.32
C VAL A 73 -13.39 18.30 3.75
N PRO A 74 -14.55 18.89 4.07
CA PRO A 74 -15.12 18.83 5.42
C PRO A 74 -15.70 17.44 5.70
N VAL A 75 -15.42 16.89 6.89
CA VAL A 75 -15.96 15.60 7.34
C VAL A 75 -16.56 15.74 8.74
N ARG A 76 -17.67 15.06 8.99
CA ARG A 76 -18.28 14.93 10.33
C ARG A 76 -18.27 13.47 10.75
N PHE A 77 -17.67 13.21 11.90
CA PHE A 77 -17.72 11.89 12.55
C PHE A 77 -18.70 11.96 13.72
N MET A 78 -19.64 11.02 13.78
CA MET A 78 -20.51 10.84 14.94
C MET A 78 -20.09 9.56 15.66
N LEU A 79 -19.74 9.70 16.94
CA LEU A 79 -19.50 8.58 17.82
C LEU A 79 -20.83 8.24 18.50
N SER A 80 -21.20 6.96 18.49
CA SER A 80 -22.34 6.44 19.24
C SER A 80 -21.87 5.34 20.17
N VAL A 81 -22.41 5.33 21.40
CA VAL A 81 -22.18 4.27 22.38
C VAL A 81 -23.48 3.49 22.50
N SER A 82 -23.44 2.19 22.20
CA SER A 82 -24.57 1.29 22.45
C SER A 82 -24.47 0.73 23.87
N SER A 83 -25.53 0.90 24.68
CA SER A 83 -25.63 0.26 25.99
C SER A 83 -25.91 -1.24 25.80
N PRO A 84 -25.24 -2.14 26.54
CA PRO A 84 -25.67 -3.53 26.62
C PRO A 84 -27.06 -3.60 27.29
N GLN A 85 -27.94 -4.43 26.72
CA GLN A 85 -29.25 -4.78 27.28
C GLN A 85 -29.11 -5.80 28.41
#